data_AF-A0NN88-F1
#
_entry.id   AF-A0NN88-F1
#
_cell.length_a   1.000
_cell.length_b   1.000
_cell.length_c   1.000
_cell.angle_alpha   90.00
_cell.angle_beta   90.00
_cell.angle_gamma   90.00
#
_symmetry.space_group_name_H-M   'P 1'
#
loop_
_entity.id
_entity.type
_entity.pdbx_description
1 polymer ?
#
loop_
_entity_poly.entity_id
_entity_poly.type
_entity_poly.pdbx_seq_one_letter_code
_entity_poly.pdbx_strand_id
1 'polypeptide(L)'
;MSTEAGQVKQTNTEVPDVLEKAVTEQKNVEKLIERFRLSLALENSDSSASQGRSIDDLIGSIITANARNEIITGAESDIILVNAENTIDAGDGDNVIQANAGNTIRTGNGNDTIDANADNTIDAGDGDNIIRVNANNVVTTGSGNDAINANADNTIDAGDGDNVIRVNADSAVTTGTGNDVINANAENVIDAGNGDNVINVNASNTVTSGSGNDIINVNSGNTIHAGAGDDVITGNSGNVIHAGRGNDTIRVNTDTVVYFEKGDGADTISSAGGLEIRIGNGYSADDLTISYDSGSPVLSFAGSEDSITLSGIYSGKPATVTFSDGTSRDISSQTPLRLDGIKQYEVAGAAARQAPAAAETVA
;
A
#
# COMPACT_ATOMS: atom_id res chain seq x y z
N MET A 1 9.45 22.76 31.27
CA MET A 1 10.40 22.65 30.15
C MET A 1 9.73 21.76 29.12
N SER A 2 9.28 22.35 28.02
CA SER A 2 8.52 21.67 26.97
C SER A 2 9.46 20.81 26.13
N THR A 3 9.26 19.50 26.15
CA THR A 3 9.87 18.59 25.18
C THR A 3 9.01 18.60 23.93
N GLU A 4 9.57 19.15 22.86
CA GLU A 4 9.03 19.08 21.50
C GLU A 4 8.76 17.62 21.15
N ALA A 5 7.49 17.33 20.84
CA ALA A 5 7.11 16.11 20.16
C ALA A 5 7.76 16.15 18.77
N GLY A 6 8.71 15.26 18.55
CA GLY A 6 9.30 15.04 17.23
C GLY A 6 8.18 14.71 16.25
N GLN A 7 7.86 15.66 15.37
CA GLN A 7 7.20 15.34 14.12
C GLN A 7 8.13 14.39 13.39
N VAL A 8 7.79 13.10 13.40
CA VAL A 8 8.31 12.15 12.43
C VAL A 8 7.93 12.76 11.08
N LYS A 9 8.93 13.33 10.39
CA LYS A 9 8.80 13.68 8.97
C LYS A 9 8.30 12.41 8.31
N GLN A 10 7.10 12.48 7.72
CA GLN A 10 6.72 11.58 6.65
C GLN A 10 7.81 11.73 5.58
N THR A 11 8.80 10.83 5.62
CA THR A 11 9.68 10.65 4.49
C THR A 11 8.79 10.02 3.45
N ASN A 12 8.35 10.82 2.48
CA ASN A 12 7.92 10.31 1.18
C ASN A 12 9.06 9.42 0.69
N THR A 13 8.96 8.12 0.94
CA THR A 13 9.95 7.13 0.58
C THR A 13 9.91 7.00 -0.95
N GLU A 14 10.93 7.54 -1.61
CA GLU A 14 11.56 7.11 -2.88
C GLU A 14 10.72 6.91 -4.17
N VAL A 15 9.38 6.91 -4.15
CA VAL A 15 8.57 6.68 -5.36
C VAL A 15 8.67 7.77 -6.44
N PRO A 16 8.80 9.07 -6.11
CA PRO A 16 8.89 10.10 -7.15
C PRO A 16 10.07 9.86 -8.08
N ASP A 17 11.22 9.39 -7.59
CA ASP A 17 12.45 9.34 -8.38
C ASP A 17 12.42 8.28 -9.50
N VAL A 18 11.83 7.09 -9.26
CA VAL A 18 11.75 6.03 -10.28
C VAL A 18 10.69 6.35 -11.33
N LEU A 19 9.49 6.76 -10.89
CA LEU A 19 8.42 7.13 -11.82
C LEU A 19 8.78 8.42 -12.59
N GLU A 20 9.48 9.38 -11.97
CA GLU A 20 9.96 10.60 -12.65
C GLU A 20 11.09 10.29 -13.64
N LYS A 21 11.97 9.32 -13.34
CA LYS A 21 12.95 8.80 -14.31
C LYS A 21 12.25 8.12 -15.47
N ALA A 22 11.30 7.22 -15.22
CA ALA A 22 10.52 6.55 -16.26
C ALA A 22 9.74 7.56 -17.14
N VAL A 23 9.11 8.57 -16.52
CA VAL A 23 8.46 9.69 -17.23
C VAL A 23 9.46 10.54 -18.02
N THR A 24 10.67 10.73 -17.51
CA THR A 24 11.73 11.48 -18.22
C THR A 24 12.28 10.70 -19.41
N GLU A 25 12.50 9.41 -19.25
CA GLU A 25 12.90 8.49 -20.30
C GLU A 25 11.84 8.43 -21.40
N GLN A 26 10.56 8.29 -21.00
CA GLN A 26 9.43 8.37 -21.92
C GLN A 26 9.35 9.72 -22.65
N LYS A 27 9.56 10.86 -21.97
CA LYS A 27 9.65 12.17 -22.65
C LYS A 27 10.81 12.28 -23.63
N ASN A 28 11.93 11.60 -23.36
CA ASN A 28 13.05 11.55 -24.29
C ASN A 28 12.71 10.68 -25.51
N VAL A 29 12.02 9.57 -25.30
CA VAL A 29 11.46 8.73 -26.36
C VAL A 29 10.41 9.48 -27.18
N GLU A 30 9.48 10.20 -26.56
CA GLU A 30 8.49 11.05 -27.25
C GLU A 30 9.17 12.14 -28.09
N LYS A 31 10.20 12.81 -27.56
CA LYS A 31 11.00 13.79 -28.33
C LYS A 31 11.76 13.15 -29.47
N LEU A 32 12.26 11.93 -29.29
CA LEU A 32 12.93 11.17 -30.34
C LEU A 32 11.94 10.84 -31.45
N ILE A 33 10.76 10.32 -31.08
CA ILE A 33 9.64 10.04 -31.98
C ILE A 33 9.19 11.32 -32.71
N GLU A 34 9.06 12.46 -32.02
CA GLU A 34 8.65 13.73 -32.62
C GLU A 34 9.68 14.25 -33.63
N ARG A 35 10.98 14.15 -33.30
CA ARG A 35 12.07 14.47 -34.23
C ARG A 35 12.04 13.57 -35.46
N PHE A 36 11.74 12.29 -35.30
CA PHE A 36 11.61 11.35 -36.41
C PHE A 36 10.34 11.56 -37.23
N ARG A 37 9.19 11.86 -36.61
CA ARG A 37 7.94 12.24 -37.30
C ARG A 37 8.18 13.46 -38.19
N LEU A 38 8.94 14.45 -37.71
CA LEU A 38 9.31 15.61 -38.51
C LEU A 38 10.24 15.24 -39.68
N SER A 39 11.18 14.29 -39.48
CA SER A 39 12.06 13.77 -40.53
C SER A 39 11.30 12.98 -41.60
N LEU A 40 10.38 12.09 -41.20
CA LEU A 40 9.56 11.25 -42.09
C LEU A 40 8.47 12.06 -42.82
N ALA A 41 7.90 13.09 -42.18
CA ALA A 41 6.96 14.02 -42.85
C ALA A 41 7.65 14.87 -43.93
N LEU A 42 8.98 15.04 -43.86
CA LEU A 42 9.77 15.62 -44.95
C LEU A 42 10.12 14.60 -46.05
N GLU A 43 10.12 13.29 -45.76
CA GLU A 43 10.54 12.23 -46.71
C GLU A 43 9.39 11.45 -47.38
N ASN A 44 8.15 11.44 -46.85
CA ASN A 44 7.06 10.64 -47.42
C ASN A 44 5.74 11.40 -47.58
N SER A 45 5.43 11.78 -48.82
CA SER A 45 4.09 12.16 -49.29
C SER A 45 3.24 10.96 -49.74
N ASP A 46 3.69 9.71 -49.59
CA ASP A 46 2.92 8.52 -49.97
C ASP A 46 3.42 7.25 -49.26
N SER A 47 2.81 6.88 -48.14
CA SER A 47 2.85 5.51 -47.61
C SER A 47 1.55 5.20 -46.85
N SER A 48 0.42 5.38 -47.52
CA SER A 48 -0.87 4.87 -47.06
C SER A 48 -0.94 3.36 -47.31
N ALA A 49 -0.53 2.55 -46.33
CA ALA A 49 -0.72 1.11 -46.37
C ALA A 49 -2.23 0.77 -46.31
N SER A 50 -2.72 0.21 -47.42
CA SER A 50 -4.08 -0.27 -47.62
C SER A 50 -4.36 -1.54 -46.81
N GLN A 51 -5.56 -1.61 -46.23
CA GLN A 51 -6.21 -2.70 -45.48
C GLN A 51 -5.60 -4.11 -45.67
N GLY A 52 -5.22 -4.74 -44.55
CA GLY A 52 -5.14 -6.20 -44.43
C GLY A 52 -3.86 -6.89 -44.92
N ARG A 53 -2.68 -6.29 -44.75
CA ARG A 53 -1.41 -6.98 -44.98
C ARG A 53 -0.61 -7.09 -43.69
N SER A 54 -0.14 -8.30 -43.38
CA SER A 54 0.92 -8.48 -42.38
C SER A 54 2.21 -7.83 -42.86
N ILE A 55 2.89 -7.14 -41.96
CA ILE A 55 4.21 -6.51 -42.20
C ILE A 55 5.29 -7.51 -41.73
N ASP A 56 5.30 -8.71 -42.31
CA ASP A 56 5.98 -9.90 -41.76
C ASP A 56 7.52 -9.87 -41.72
N ASP A 57 8.23 -8.78 -42.04
CA ASP A 57 9.71 -8.79 -42.02
C ASP A 57 10.29 -7.35 -42.01
N LEU A 58 10.03 -6.59 -40.95
CA LEU A 58 10.76 -5.34 -40.69
C LEU A 58 11.68 -5.55 -39.47
N ILE A 59 12.96 -5.80 -39.74
CA ILE A 59 14.02 -5.94 -38.74
C ILE A 59 14.44 -4.53 -38.27
N GLY A 60 14.38 -4.25 -36.97
CA GLY A 60 14.92 -3.01 -36.35
C GLY A 60 14.29 -1.73 -36.90
N SER A 61 12.96 -1.64 -36.85
CA SER A 61 12.18 -0.81 -37.76
C SER A 61 11.22 0.17 -37.08
N ILE A 62 11.07 1.35 -37.70
CA ILE A 62 9.99 2.30 -37.38
C ILE A 62 8.76 1.93 -38.20
N ILE A 63 7.70 1.47 -37.56
CA ILE A 63 6.43 1.09 -38.18
C ILE A 63 5.37 2.16 -37.85
N THR A 64 4.63 2.61 -38.85
CA THR A 64 3.48 3.51 -38.65
C THR A 64 2.24 2.96 -39.33
N ALA A 65 1.16 2.75 -38.58
CA ALA A 65 -0.10 2.19 -39.08
C ALA A 65 -1.30 3.08 -38.74
N ASN A 66 -2.03 3.54 -39.78
CA ASN A 66 -3.22 4.39 -39.64
C ASN A 66 -4.53 3.65 -39.93
N ALA A 67 -4.47 2.34 -40.17
CA ALA A 67 -5.60 1.46 -40.42
C ALA A 67 -5.46 0.21 -39.54
N ARG A 68 -6.46 -0.68 -39.56
CA ARG A 68 -6.37 -1.97 -38.87
C ARG A 68 -5.39 -2.90 -39.59
N ASN A 69 -4.37 -3.37 -38.88
CA ASN A 69 -3.36 -4.30 -39.36
C ASN A 69 -2.99 -5.33 -38.30
N GLU A 70 -2.34 -6.38 -38.76
CA GLU A 70 -1.53 -7.29 -37.97
C GLU A 70 -0.06 -6.88 -38.18
N ILE A 71 0.64 -6.58 -37.10
CA ILE A 71 2.03 -6.14 -37.10
C ILE A 71 2.80 -7.19 -36.33
N ILE A 72 3.70 -7.90 -37.00
CA ILE A 72 4.58 -8.89 -36.39
C ILE A 72 6.01 -8.47 -36.69
N THR A 73 6.83 -8.31 -35.66
CA THR A 73 8.24 -7.96 -35.79
C THR A 73 9.13 -9.09 -35.24
N GLY A 74 10.45 -8.86 -35.26
CA GLY A 74 11.46 -9.87 -34.94
C GLY A 74 11.97 -9.80 -33.51
N ALA A 75 13.15 -10.36 -33.26
CA ALA A 75 13.80 -10.35 -31.94
C ALA A 75 14.70 -9.13 -31.69
N GLU A 76 14.51 -8.06 -32.46
CA GLU A 76 15.28 -6.81 -32.33
C GLU A 76 14.39 -5.71 -31.81
N SER A 77 14.98 -4.68 -31.18
CA SER A 77 14.24 -3.50 -30.74
C SER A 77 13.54 -2.78 -31.88
N ASP A 78 12.22 -2.65 -31.78
CA ASP A 78 11.37 -1.99 -32.77
C ASP A 78 10.68 -0.73 -32.22
N ILE A 79 10.29 0.17 -33.13
CA ILE A 79 9.51 1.37 -32.80
C ILE A 79 8.18 1.31 -33.57
N ILE A 80 7.06 1.18 -32.88
CA ILE A 80 5.74 0.94 -33.49
C ILE A 80 4.76 2.06 -33.11
N LEU A 81 4.22 2.75 -34.11
CA LEU A 81 3.26 3.85 -33.95
C LEU A 81 1.93 3.49 -34.62
N VAL A 82 0.88 3.27 -33.85
CA VAL A 82 -0.44 2.92 -34.39
C VAL A 82 -1.52 3.90 -34.00
N ASN A 83 -2.31 4.32 -34.99
CA ASN A 83 -3.39 5.28 -34.80
C ASN A 83 -4.80 4.68 -34.88
N ALA A 84 -4.90 3.41 -35.28
CA ALA A 84 -6.14 2.65 -35.35
C ALA A 84 -6.01 1.37 -34.51
N GLU A 85 -7.05 0.54 -34.47
CA GLU A 85 -7.03 -0.76 -33.79
C GLU A 85 -6.15 -1.77 -34.54
N ASN A 86 -5.11 -2.30 -33.91
CA ASN A 86 -4.17 -3.24 -34.49
C ASN A 86 -3.92 -4.43 -33.54
N THR A 87 -3.47 -5.53 -34.12
CA THR A 87 -2.82 -6.61 -33.38
C THR A 87 -1.32 -6.47 -33.60
N ILE A 88 -0.56 -6.34 -32.52
CA ILE A 88 0.88 -6.08 -32.52
C ILE A 88 1.57 -7.19 -31.75
N ASP A 89 2.57 -7.76 -32.38
CA ASP A 89 3.50 -8.73 -31.83
C ASP A 89 4.91 -8.21 -32.12
N ALA A 90 5.53 -7.57 -31.15
CA ALA A 90 6.83 -6.93 -31.31
C ALA A 90 8.01 -7.89 -31.06
N GLY A 91 7.74 -9.20 -30.93
CA GLY A 91 8.79 -10.21 -30.76
C GLY A 91 9.56 -10.07 -29.45
N ASP A 92 10.89 -10.08 -29.49
CA ASP A 92 11.79 -9.85 -28.35
C ASP A 92 12.58 -8.54 -28.60
N GLY A 93 13.31 -8.05 -27.61
CA GLY A 93 14.12 -6.83 -27.69
C GLY A 93 13.43 -5.66 -27.01
N ASP A 94 14.17 -4.55 -26.82
CA ASP A 94 13.62 -3.37 -26.14
C ASP A 94 12.73 -2.57 -27.12
N ASN A 95 11.42 -2.79 -27.10
CA ASN A 95 10.49 -2.18 -28.04
C ASN A 95 9.90 -0.88 -27.53
N VAL A 96 9.54 0.01 -28.45
CA VAL A 96 8.85 1.27 -28.15
C VAL A 96 7.54 1.31 -28.92
N ILE A 97 6.42 1.33 -28.21
CA ILE A 97 5.10 1.31 -28.83
C ILE A 97 4.29 2.53 -28.40
N GLN A 98 3.76 3.25 -29.38
CA GLN A 98 2.70 4.25 -29.17
C GLN A 98 1.42 3.80 -29.86
N ALA A 99 0.37 3.60 -29.07
CA ALA A 99 -0.91 3.08 -29.54
C ALA A 99 -2.08 3.99 -29.16
N ASN A 100 -3.00 4.21 -30.10
CA ASN A 100 -4.29 4.80 -29.80
C ASN A 100 -5.21 3.78 -29.11
N ALA A 101 -6.50 3.74 -29.46
CA ALA A 101 -7.44 2.87 -28.79
C ALA A 101 -7.63 1.52 -29.47
N GLY A 102 -7.99 0.50 -28.68
CA GLY A 102 -8.47 -0.79 -29.18
C GLY A 102 -7.40 -1.69 -29.80
N ASN A 103 -6.16 -1.63 -29.32
CA ASN A 103 -5.06 -2.48 -29.79
C ASN A 103 -4.86 -3.70 -28.90
N THR A 104 -4.39 -4.79 -29.49
CA THR A 104 -3.78 -5.92 -28.78
C THR A 104 -2.29 -5.86 -29.01
N ILE A 105 -1.49 -5.80 -27.94
CA ILE A 105 -0.05 -5.56 -27.98
C ILE A 105 0.65 -6.67 -27.21
N ARG A 106 1.66 -7.29 -27.82
CA ARG A 106 2.57 -8.24 -27.16
C ARG A 106 4.02 -7.86 -27.46
N THR A 107 4.90 -7.79 -26.46
CA THR A 107 6.31 -7.38 -26.66
C THR A 107 7.37 -8.38 -26.20
N GLY A 108 6.97 -9.52 -25.64
CA GLY A 108 7.88 -10.66 -25.41
C GLY A 108 8.96 -10.38 -24.36
N ASN A 109 10.21 -10.76 -24.59
CA ASN A 109 11.30 -10.44 -23.65
C ASN A 109 11.96 -9.12 -24.03
N GLY A 110 12.30 -8.29 -23.05
CA GLY A 110 13.03 -7.04 -23.28
C GLY A 110 12.52 -5.94 -22.36
N ASN A 111 13.23 -4.82 -22.31
CA ASN A 111 12.78 -3.67 -21.53
C ASN A 111 11.92 -2.77 -22.43
N ASP A 112 10.62 -3.02 -22.46
CA ASP A 112 9.71 -2.35 -23.38
C ASP A 112 9.18 -1.03 -22.84
N THR A 113 8.93 -0.07 -23.73
CA THR A 113 8.26 1.20 -23.42
C THR A 113 6.96 1.31 -24.20
N ILE A 114 5.82 1.29 -23.50
CA ILE A 114 4.50 1.31 -24.11
C ILE A 114 3.70 2.53 -23.65
N ASP A 115 3.26 3.34 -24.60
CA ASP A 115 2.30 4.44 -24.40
C ASP A 115 1.02 4.12 -25.16
N ALA A 116 -0.02 3.71 -24.44
CA ALA A 116 -1.30 3.37 -25.04
C ALA A 116 -2.43 4.25 -24.52
N ASN A 117 -3.39 4.58 -25.38
CA ASN A 117 -4.52 5.41 -24.98
C ASN A 117 -5.58 4.57 -24.22
N ALA A 118 -6.71 4.25 -24.86
CA ALA A 118 -7.82 3.58 -24.20
C ALA A 118 -8.14 2.21 -24.79
N ASP A 119 -8.79 1.34 -24.02
CA ASP A 119 -9.34 0.07 -24.52
C ASP A 119 -8.28 -0.87 -25.15
N ASN A 120 -7.02 -0.83 -24.71
CA ASN A 120 -5.98 -1.74 -25.21
C ASN A 120 -5.82 -2.97 -24.31
N THR A 121 -5.40 -4.08 -24.91
CA THR A 121 -4.88 -5.26 -24.20
C THR A 121 -3.39 -5.34 -24.44
N ILE A 122 -2.60 -5.33 -23.37
CA ILE A 122 -1.14 -5.22 -23.41
C ILE A 122 -0.57 -6.39 -22.62
N ASP A 123 0.29 -7.17 -23.25
CA ASP A 123 1.14 -8.18 -22.65
C ASP A 123 2.59 -7.76 -22.91
N ALA A 124 3.22 -7.15 -21.91
CA ALA A 124 4.58 -6.65 -22.05
C ALA A 124 5.63 -7.77 -21.90
N GLY A 125 5.24 -8.98 -21.49
CA GLY A 125 6.15 -10.08 -21.22
C GLY A 125 7.22 -9.76 -20.16
N ASP A 126 8.37 -10.42 -20.26
CA ASP A 126 9.45 -10.34 -19.26
C ASP A 126 10.41 -9.18 -19.56
N GLY A 127 10.95 -8.56 -18.51
CA GLY A 127 11.89 -7.45 -18.57
C GLY A 127 11.42 -6.27 -17.72
N ASP A 128 12.24 -5.22 -17.63
CA ASP A 128 11.89 -4.02 -16.87
C ASP A 128 11.10 -3.07 -17.78
N ASN A 129 9.76 -3.17 -17.77
CA ASN A 129 8.91 -2.43 -18.71
C ASN A 129 8.47 -1.07 -18.16
N ILE A 130 8.26 -0.11 -19.07
CA ILE A 130 7.71 1.21 -18.77
C ILE A 130 6.39 1.39 -19.52
N ILE A 131 5.28 1.43 -18.78
CA ILE A 131 3.94 1.44 -19.38
C ILE A 131 3.18 2.68 -18.92
N ARG A 132 2.63 3.42 -19.88
CA ARG A 132 1.64 4.48 -19.64
C ARG A 132 0.35 4.17 -20.37
N VAL A 133 -0.75 4.11 -19.63
CA VAL A 133 -2.07 3.83 -20.17
C VAL A 133 -3.10 4.85 -19.68
N ASN A 134 -4.08 5.19 -20.52
CA ASN A 134 -5.19 6.05 -20.12
C ASN A 134 -6.34 5.23 -19.52
N ALA A 135 -7.39 4.93 -20.28
CA ALA A 135 -8.63 4.37 -19.74
C ALA A 135 -8.96 2.98 -20.27
N ASN A 136 -9.57 2.11 -19.46
CA ASN A 136 -10.08 0.80 -19.89
C ASN A 136 -9.02 -0.15 -20.50
N ASN A 137 -7.76 -0.05 -20.09
CA ASN A 137 -6.73 -0.97 -20.59
C ASN A 137 -6.62 -2.20 -19.69
N VAL A 138 -6.29 -3.33 -20.31
CA VAL A 138 -5.83 -4.53 -19.62
C VAL A 138 -4.32 -4.60 -19.85
N VAL A 139 -3.54 -4.55 -18.77
CA VAL A 139 -2.09 -4.62 -18.80
C VAL A 139 -1.65 -5.84 -18.02
N THR A 140 -0.83 -6.67 -18.65
CA THR A 140 -0.10 -7.75 -18.00
C THR A 140 1.38 -7.54 -18.27
N THR A 141 2.19 -7.59 -17.22
CA THR A 141 3.64 -7.71 -17.31
C THR A 141 4.08 -9.04 -16.70
N GLY A 142 5.25 -9.52 -17.11
CA GLY A 142 5.80 -10.81 -16.72
C GLY A 142 6.70 -10.69 -15.50
N SER A 143 7.91 -11.25 -15.60
CA SER A 143 8.95 -11.03 -14.59
C SER A 143 9.72 -9.75 -14.89
N GLY A 144 10.13 -9.00 -13.87
CA GLY A 144 10.96 -7.80 -14.04
C GLY A 144 10.47 -6.66 -13.16
N ASN A 145 11.25 -5.59 -13.07
CA ASN A 145 10.87 -4.43 -12.27
C ASN A 145 10.12 -3.43 -13.14
N ASP A 146 8.80 -3.56 -13.19
CA ASP A 146 7.97 -2.76 -14.09
C ASP A 146 7.57 -1.40 -13.49
N ALA A 147 7.47 -0.38 -14.35
CA ALA A 147 7.00 0.94 -14.01
C ALA A 147 5.70 1.27 -14.77
N ILE A 148 4.57 1.25 -14.06
CA ILE A 148 3.24 1.39 -14.67
C ILE A 148 2.55 2.67 -14.18
N ASN A 149 2.13 3.51 -15.12
CA ASN A 149 1.36 4.71 -14.88
C ASN A 149 0.03 4.64 -15.63
N ALA A 150 -1.04 4.41 -14.89
CA ALA A 150 -2.38 4.23 -15.40
C ALA A 150 -3.33 5.31 -14.89
N ASN A 151 -4.26 5.75 -15.76
CA ASN A 151 -5.26 6.72 -15.38
C ASN A 151 -6.48 6.04 -14.74
N ALA A 152 -7.60 5.92 -15.46
CA ALA A 152 -8.87 5.44 -14.91
C ALA A 152 -9.25 4.07 -15.47
N ASP A 153 -10.04 3.27 -14.76
CA ASP A 153 -10.69 2.07 -15.30
C ASP A 153 -9.73 0.98 -15.86
N ASN A 154 -8.51 0.86 -15.36
CA ASN A 154 -7.55 -0.13 -15.89
C ASN A 154 -7.54 -1.41 -15.05
N THR A 155 -7.27 -2.54 -15.69
CA THR A 155 -6.90 -3.80 -15.01
C THR A 155 -5.42 -4.05 -15.24
N ILE A 156 -4.65 -4.18 -14.18
CA ILE A 156 -3.19 -4.31 -14.22
C ILE A 156 -2.81 -5.56 -13.44
N ASP A 157 -2.09 -6.45 -14.09
CA ASP A 157 -1.33 -7.54 -13.48
C ASP A 157 0.15 -7.23 -13.74
N ALA A 158 0.88 -6.82 -12.70
CA ALA A 158 2.28 -6.41 -12.83
C ALA A 158 3.27 -7.58 -12.66
N GLY A 159 2.78 -8.81 -12.50
CA GLY A 159 3.66 -9.98 -12.40
C GLY A 159 4.67 -9.93 -11.25
N ASP A 160 5.78 -10.64 -11.41
CA ASP A 160 6.83 -10.78 -10.40
C ASP A 160 7.93 -9.71 -10.59
N GLY A 161 8.47 -9.19 -9.50
CA GLY A 161 9.53 -8.20 -9.46
C GLY A 161 9.20 -7.03 -8.53
N ASP A 162 10.13 -6.10 -8.36
CA ASP A 162 9.93 -4.91 -7.55
C ASP A 162 9.25 -3.83 -8.40
N ASN A 163 7.92 -3.84 -8.48
CA ASN A 163 7.17 -2.97 -9.39
C ASN A 163 6.87 -1.59 -8.79
N VAL A 164 6.75 -0.58 -9.66
CA VAL A 164 6.35 0.78 -9.29
C VAL A 164 5.10 1.18 -10.06
N ILE A 165 3.97 1.27 -9.35
CA ILE A 165 2.66 1.46 -9.96
C ILE A 165 2.03 2.77 -9.47
N ARG A 166 1.49 3.56 -10.40
CA ARG A 166 0.57 4.65 -10.09
C ARG A 166 -0.74 4.49 -10.84
N VAL A 167 -1.84 4.41 -10.09
CA VAL A 167 -3.22 4.39 -10.62
C VAL A 167 -4.01 5.59 -10.11
N ASN A 168 -4.87 6.15 -10.95
CA ASN A 168 -5.68 7.31 -10.55
C ASN A 168 -7.07 6.91 -10.05
N ALA A 169 -7.85 6.16 -10.82
CA ALA A 169 -9.22 5.86 -10.45
C ALA A 169 -9.69 4.54 -11.06
N ASP A 170 -10.70 3.95 -10.41
CA ASP A 170 -11.49 2.81 -10.83
C ASP A 170 -10.67 1.63 -11.38
N SER A 171 -9.43 1.47 -10.90
CA SER A 171 -8.51 0.47 -11.42
C SER A 171 -8.38 -0.72 -10.48
N ALA A 172 -8.15 -1.89 -11.07
CA ALA A 172 -7.76 -3.11 -10.37
C ALA A 172 -6.27 -3.34 -10.60
N VAL A 173 -5.50 -3.50 -9.53
CA VAL A 173 -4.07 -3.76 -9.56
C VAL A 173 -3.81 -5.06 -8.83
N THR A 174 -3.11 -5.97 -9.49
CA THR A 174 -2.51 -7.15 -8.89
C THR A 174 -1.01 -7.11 -9.15
N THR A 175 -0.21 -7.40 -8.14
CA THR A 175 1.22 -7.69 -8.28
C THR A 175 1.50 -9.10 -7.75
N GLY A 176 2.65 -9.64 -8.12
CA GLY A 176 3.07 -11.00 -7.80
C GLY A 176 3.98 -11.05 -6.57
N THR A 177 5.19 -11.55 -6.75
CA THR A 177 6.23 -11.52 -5.72
C THR A 177 7.18 -10.36 -5.94
N GLY A 178 7.72 -9.77 -4.87
CA GLY A 178 8.65 -8.64 -4.96
C GLY A 178 8.21 -7.51 -4.04
N ASN A 179 9.11 -6.55 -3.83
CA ASN A 179 8.81 -5.41 -2.96
C ASN A 179 8.21 -4.29 -3.80
N ASP A 180 6.88 -4.25 -3.88
CA ASP A 180 6.17 -3.33 -4.76
C ASP A 180 5.93 -1.97 -4.11
N VAL A 181 5.83 -0.95 -4.97
CA VAL A 181 5.51 0.41 -4.60
C VAL A 181 4.28 0.89 -5.35
N ILE A 182 3.16 1.04 -4.64
CA ILE A 182 1.87 1.33 -5.24
C ILE A 182 1.33 2.67 -4.72
N ASN A 183 1.07 3.60 -5.65
CA ASN A 183 0.37 4.85 -5.36
C ASN A 183 -1.00 4.87 -6.03
N ALA A 184 -2.07 4.90 -5.23
CA ALA A 184 -3.43 4.94 -5.74
C ALA A 184 -4.19 6.17 -5.25
N ASN A 185 -4.93 6.81 -6.16
CA ASN A 185 -5.71 8.00 -5.82
C ASN A 185 -7.14 7.64 -5.38
N ALA A 186 -8.13 7.80 -6.26
CA ALA A 186 -9.54 7.62 -5.95
C ALA A 186 -9.89 6.15 -5.66
N GLU A 187 -11.06 5.67 -6.09
CA GLU A 187 -11.49 4.30 -5.85
C GLU A 187 -10.61 3.32 -6.62
N ASN A 188 -9.91 2.40 -5.97
CA ASN A 188 -9.16 1.32 -6.63
C ASN A 188 -9.24 0.04 -5.80
N VAL A 189 -8.99 -1.10 -6.44
CA VAL A 189 -8.82 -2.40 -5.79
C VAL A 189 -7.38 -2.85 -6.01
N ILE A 190 -6.66 -3.13 -4.94
CA ILE A 190 -5.23 -3.45 -4.97
C ILE A 190 -5.01 -4.77 -4.24
N ASP A 191 -4.29 -5.67 -4.89
CA ASP A 191 -3.69 -6.87 -4.32
C ASP A 191 -2.18 -6.80 -4.60
N ALA A 192 -1.38 -6.52 -3.56
CA ALA A 192 0.07 -6.31 -3.70
C ALA A 192 0.89 -7.60 -3.52
N GLY A 193 0.25 -8.77 -3.48
CA GLY A 193 0.96 -10.05 -3.52
C GLY A 193 1.90 -10.30 -2.33
N ASN A 194 3.12 -10.77 -2.57
CA ASN A 194 4.07 -11.07 -1.49
C ASN A 194 5.33 -10.19 -1.62
N GLY A 195 5.83 -9.71 -0.49
CA GLY A 195 7.03 -8.91 -0.38
C GLY A 195 6.81 -7.79 0.64
N ASP A 196 7.87 -7.05 0.95
CA ASP A 196 7.76 -5.87 1.83
C ASP A 196 7.26 -4.68 0.99
N ASN A 197 5.95 -4.51 0.89
CA ASN A 197 5.32 -3.55 0.00
C ASN A 197 5.20 -2.14 0.61
N VAL A 198 5.25 -1.12 -0.25
CA VAL A 198 4.97 0.28 0.14
C VAL A 198 3.74 0.77 -0.62
N ILE A 199 2.63 0.94 0.11
CA ILE A 199 1.34 1.26 -0.48
C ILE A 199 0.86 2.61 0.06
N ASN A 200 0.65 3.58 -0.84
CA ASN A 200 0.07 4.87 -0.52
C ASN A 200 -1.27 5.03 -1.25
N VAL A 201 -2.37 5.06 -0.50
CA VAL A 201 -3.71 5.18 -1.07
C VAL A 201 -4.47 6.38 -0.53
N ASN A 202 -5.23 7.05 -1.40
CA ASN A 202 -6.03 8.20 -1.01
C ASN A 202 -7.40 7.80 -0.48
N ALA A 203 -8.47 7.90 -1.26
CA ALA A 203 -9.84 7.76 -0.74
C ALA A 203 -10.57 6.60 -1.39
N SER A 204 -11.31 5.82 -0.57
CA SER A 204 -12.19 4.75 -1.03
C SER A 204 -11.49 3.58 -1.74
N ASN A 205 -10.25 3.28 -1.36
CA ASN A 205 -9.52 2.12 -1.89
C ASN A 205 -9.80 0.87 -1.06
N THR A 206 -9.76 -0.30 -1.71
CA THR A 206 -9.64 -1.60 -1.04
C THR A 206 -8.25 -2.15 -1.31
N VAL A 207 -7.50 -2.43 -0.25
CA VAL A 207 -6.11 -2.88 -0.34
C VAL A 207 -5.96 -4.22 0.37
N THR A 208 -5.35 -5.18 -0.32
CA THR A 208 -4.72 -6.37 0.26
C THR A 208 -3.23 -6.22 0.00
N SER A 209 -2.39 -6.12 1.04
CA SER A 209 -0.92 -6.03 0.82
C SER A 209 -0.24 -7.39 0.80
N GLY A 210 -0.79 -8.36 1.52
CA GLY A 210 -0.48 -9.78 1.37
C GLY A 210 0.49 -10.30 2.43
N SER A 211 1.69 -10.74 2.06
CA SER A 211 2.67 -11.19 3.06
C SER A 211 4.00 -10.48 2.93
N GLY A 212 4.68 -10.25 4.05
CA GLY A 212 5.85 -9.38 4.15
C GLY A 212 5.60 -8.32 5.21
N ASN A 213 6.61 -7.50 5.51
CA ASN A 213 6.46 -6.39 6.46
C ASN A 213 6.11 -5.12 5.67
N ASP A 214 4.82 -4.84 5.56
CA ASP A 214 4.31 -3.82 4.66
C ASP A 214 4.28 -2.43 5.32
N ILE A 215 4.43 -1.39 4.50
CA ILE A 215 4.22 0.01 4.88
C ILE A 215 3.01 0.55 4.13
N ILE A 216 1.92 0.79 4.85
CA ILE A 216 0.64 1.20 4.28
C ILE A 216 0.27 2.58 4.80
N ASN A 217 0.30 3.59 3.91
CA ASN A 217 -0.15 4.94 4.19
C ASN A 217 -1.50 5.18 3.53
N VAL A 218 -2.53 5.41 4.36
CA VAL A 218 -3.90 5.58 3.88
C VAL A 218 -4.45 6.95 4.28
N ASN A 219 -5.18 7.60 3.38
CA ASN A 219 -5.95 8.78 3.77
C ASN A 219 -7.27 8.36 4.44
N SER A 220 -8.42 8.63 3.82
CA SER A 220 -9.71 8.47 4.48
C SER A 220 -10.62 7.54 3.71
N GLY A 221 -11.40 6.73 4.44
CA GLY A 221 -12.44 5.90 3.82
C GLY A 221 -11.92 4.64 3.12
N ASN A 222 -10.72 4.15 3.44
CA ASN A 222 -10.16 2.95 2.82
C ASN A 222 -10.45 1.69 3.65
N THR A 223 -10.45 0.54 2.99
CA THR A 223 -10.49 -0.78 3.62
C THR A 223 -9.17 -1.50 3.37
N ILE A 224 -8.49 -1.90 4.43
CA ILE A 224 -7.13 -2.44 4.40
C ILE A 224 -7.11 -3.83 5.01
N HIS A 225 -6.49 -4.76 4.29
CA HIS A 225 -6.08 -6.08 4.74
C HIS A 225 -4.56 -6.17 4.56
N ALA A 226 -3.78 -5.94 5.62
CA ALA A 226 -2.33 -5.93 5.48
C ALA A 226 -1.80 -7.37 5.29
N GLY A 227 -2.18 -8.28 6.17
CA GLY A 227 -2.09 -9.72 5.92
C GLY A 227 -1.14 -10.40 6.88
N ALA A 228 0.03 -10.84 6.45
CA ALA A 228 0.97 -11.55 7.32
C ALA A 228 2.36 -10.93 7.30
N GLY A 229 2.89 -10.61 8.49
CA GLY A 229 4.17 -9.93 8.69
C GLY A 229 3.99 -8.83 9.72
N ASP A 230 5.07 -8.16 10.10
CA ASP A 230 5.01 -7.05 11.06
C ASP A 230 4.76 -5.73 10.29
N ASP A 231 3.49 -5.37 10.14
CA ASP A 231 3.05 -4.28 9.26
C ASP A 231 3.03 -2.91 9.94
N VAL A 232 3.24 -1.85 9.17
CA VAL A 232 3.13 -0.45 9.61
C VAL A 232 2.04 0.27 8.84
N ILE A 233 0.93 0.57 9.52
CA ILE A 233 -0.25 1.18 8.92
C ILE A 233 -0.44 2.59 9.50
N THR A 234 -0.30 3.61 8.66
CA THR A 234 -0.57 5.01 9.05
C THR A 234 -1.78 5.55 8.30
N GLY A 235 -2.81 5.96 9.03
CA GLY A 235 -4.09 6.39 8.47
C GLY A 235 -4.60 7.73 8.97
N ASN A 236 -5.43 8.40 8.15
CA ASN A 236 -6.28 9.49 8.63
C ASN A 236 -7.57 8.94 9.25
N SER A 237 -8.74 9.34 8.78
CA SER A 237 -10.02 9.04 9.41
C SER A 237 -10.93 8.15 8.57
N GLY A 238 -11.84 7.42 9.21
CA GLY A 238 -12.86 6.65 8.49
C GLY A 238 -12.33 5.39 7.80
N ASN A 239 -11.16 4.89 8.20
CA ASN A 239 -10.61 3.66 7.61
C ASN A 239 -11.15 2.41 8.33
N VAL A 240 -11.13 1.30 7.62
CA VAL A 240 -11.35 -0.04 8.15
C VAL A 240 -10.05 -0.81 7.97
N ILE A 241 -9.48 -1.34 9.05
CA ILE A 241 -8.16 -1.96 9.05
C ILE A 241 -8.24 -3.35 9.63
N HIS A 242 -7.72 -4.32 8.88
CA HIS A 242 -7.35 -5.65 9.32
C HIS A 242 -5.83 -5.73 9.14
N ALA A 243 -5.06 -5.66 10.23
CA ALA A 243 -3.60 -5.73 10.12
C ALA A 243 -3.17 -7.19 9.89
N GLY A 244 -3.79 -8.13 10.61
CA GLY A 244 -3.66 -9.55 10.31
C GLY A 244 -2.65 -10.19 11.24
N ARG A 245 -1.85 -11.14 10.75
CA ARG A 245 -0.90 -11.88 11.58
C ARG A 245 0.44 -11.18 11.63
N GLY A 246 0.91 -10.87 12.84
CA GLY A 246 2.23 -10.31 13.05
C GLY A 246 2.26 -9.51 14.34
N ASN A 247 3.19 -8.58 14.47
CA ASN A 247 3.13 -7.58 15.51
C ASN A 247 3.01 -6.21 14.84
N ASP A 248 1.78 -5.79 14.62
CA ASP A 248 1.51 -4.66 13.74
C ASP A 248 1.54 -3.33 14.48
N THR A 249 1.95 -2.28 13.77
CA THR A 249 1.93 -0.91 14.28
C THR A 249 0.92 -0.07 13.51
N ILE A 250 -0.17 0.29 14.17
CA ILE A 250 -1.27 1.07 13.58
C ILE A 250 -1.29 2.47 14.18
N ARG A 251 -1.20 3.50 13.34
CA ARG A 251 -1.30 4.91 13.73
C ARG A 251 -2.39 5.61 12.93
N VAL A 252 -3.51 5.89 13.58
CA VAL A 252 -4.71 6.44 12.93
C VAL A 252 -5.19 7.72 13.60
N ASN A 253 -6.08 8.47 12.94
CA ASN A 253 -6.66 9.68 13.53
C ASN A 253 -7.98 9.40 14.23
N THR A 254 -9.13 9.54 13.56
CA THR A 254 -10.46 9.39 14.17
C THR A 254 -11.34 8.48 13.34
N ASP A 255 -12.42 7.98 13.93
CA ASP A 255 -13.48 7.25 13.22
C ASP A 255 -12.94 6.02 12.46
N THR A 256 -11.87 5.42 12.96
CA THR A 256 -11.24 4.24 12.37
C THR A 256 -11.71 3.01 13.12
N VAL A 257 -12.02 1.96 12.36
CA VAL A 257 -12.34 0.64 12.88
C VAL A 257 -11.13 -0.26 12.64
N VAL A 258 -10.60 -0.85 13.71
CA VAL A 258 -9.56 -1.87 13.61
C VAL A 258 -10.17 -3.21 13.99
N TYR A 259 -10.06 -4.19 13.10
CA TYR A 259 -10.42 -5.57 13.39
C TYR A 259 -9.21 -6.32 13.95
N PHE A 260 -9.47 -7.19 14.90
CA PHE A 260 -8.47 -8.04 15.54
C PHE A 260 -9.06 -9.44 15.73
N GLU A 261 -8.37 -10.44 15.22
CA GLU A 261 -8.76 -11.84 15.23
C GLU A 261 -7.79 -12.68 16.07
N LYS A 262 -8.12 -13.97 16.21
CA LYS A 262 -7.28 -14.91 16.94
C LYS A 262 -6.08 -15.31 16.08
N GLY A 263 -4.88 -15.14 16.64
CA GLY A 263 -3.60 -15.39 15.99
C GLY A 263 -3.02 -14.16 15.29
N ASP A 264 -3.63 -12.99 15.47
CA ASP A 264 -3.14 -11.72 14.92
C ASP A 264 -1.84 -11.27 15.59
N GLY A 265 -1.54 -11.72 16.80
CA GLY A 265 -0.27 -11.44 17.49
C GLY A 265 -0.34 -10.20 18.39
N ALA A 266 0.76 -9.48 18.54
CA ALA A 266 0.90 -8.41 19.52
C ALA A 266 0.97 -7.02 18.87
N ASP A 267 -0.20 -6.42 18.67
CA ASP A 267 -0.33 -5.15 17.96
C ASP A 267 -0.17 -3.93 18.86
N THR A 268 0.29 -2.84 18.26
CA THR A 268 0.32 -1.51 18.87
C THR A 268 -0.55 -0.55 18.09
N ILE A 269 -1.58 0.01 18.73
CA ILE A 269 -2.50 0.96 18.11
C ILE A 269 -2.35 2.33 18.80
N SER A 270 -2.15 3.36 17.99
CA SER A 270 -2.22 4.76 18.41
C SER A 270 -3.31 5.50 17.64
N SER A 271 -4.15 6.23 18.37
CA SER A 271 -5.26 6.98 17.79
C SER A 271 -5.35 8.41 18.33
N ALA A 272 -5.61 9.37 17.43
CA ALA A 272 -5.85 10.76 17.80
C ALA A 272 -7.32 11.03 18.21
N GLY A 273 -8.23 10.05 18.16
CA GLY A 273 -9.66 10.22 18.47
C GLY A 273 -10.42 8.91 18.42
N GLY A 274 -11.74 8.99 18.14
CA GLY A 274 -12.66 7.85 18.13
C GLY A 274 -12.04 6.61 17.47
N LEU A 275 -11.90 5.55 18.26
CA LEU A 275 -11.37 4.26 17.83
C LEU A 275 -12.38 3.17 18.20
N GLU A 276 -12.76 2.35 17.24
CA GLU A 276 -13.49 1.12 17.49
C GLU A 276 -12.55 -0.06 17.21
N ILE A 277 -12.38 -0.93 18.19
CA ILE A 277 -11.68 -2.20 18.01
C ILE A 277 -12.74 -3.29 17.95
N ARG A 278 -12.81 -4.01 16.83
CA ARG A 278 -13.75 -5.12 16.61
C ARG A 278 -13.01 -6.43 16.74
N ILE A 279 -13.36 -7.18 17.77
CA ILE A 279 -12.79 -8.49 18.03
C ILE A 279 -13.59 -9.52 17.24
N GLY A 280 -12.91 -10.25 16.37
CA GLY A 280 -13.46 -11.31 15.54
C GLY A 280 -13.88 -12.54 16.34
N ASN A 281 -14.27 -13.59 15.62
CA ASN A 281 -14.65 -14.86 16.24
C ASN A 281 -13.43 -15.54 16.88
N GLY A 282 -13.60 -16.13 18.06
CA GLY A 282 -12.55 -16.83 18.78
C GLY A 282 -12.17 -16.20 20.12
N TYR A 283 -12.61 -14.96 20.35
CA TYR A 283 -12.59 -14.31 21.66
C TYR A 283 -13.97 -13.78 22.02
N SER A 284 -14.28 -13.84 23.30
CA SER A 284 -15.45 -13.27 23.92
C SER A 284 -15.04 -12.15 24.88
N ALA A 285 -16.02 -11.38 25.35
CA ALA A 285 -15.78 -10.37 26.38
C ALA A 285 -15.22 -10.94 27.69
N ASP A 286 -15.42 -12.24 27.97
CA ASP A 286 -14.89 -12.91 29.16
C ASP A 286 -13.40 -13.29 29.02
N ASP A 287 -12.91 -13.41 27.78
CA ASP A 287 -11.50 -13.69 27.51
C ASP A 287 -10.63 -12.43 27.65
N LEU A 288 -11.22 -11.25 27.53
CA LEU A 288 -10.53 -9.96 27.56
C LEU A 288 -10.12 -9.56 28.98
N THR A 289 -8.81 -9.41 29.18
CA THR A 289 -8.21 -8.76 30.34
C THR A 289 -7.56 -7.44 29.91
N ILE A 290 -7.92 -6.35 30.60
CA ILE A 290 -7.29 -5.04 30.41
C ILE A 290 -6.30 -4.81 31.56
N SER A 291 -5.04 -4.64 31.21
CA SER A 291 -3.96 -4.27 32.13
C SER A 291 -3.34 -2.93 31.71
N TYR A 292 -2.38 -2.44 32.50
CA TYR A 292 -1.69 -1.19 32.25
C TYR A 292 -0.19 -1.40 32.33
N ASP A 293 0.52 -1.15 31.24
CA ASP A 293 1.98 -1.05 31.23
C ASP A 293 2.39 0.41 31.03
N SER A 294 3.14 0.95 31.97
CA SER A 294 3.64 2.34 31.93
C SER A 294 2.56 3.41 31.67
N GLY A 295 1.30 3.11 32.00
CA GLY A 295 0.14 3.97 31.79
C GLY A 295 -0.62 3.74 30.47
N SER A 296 -0.11 2.89 29.58
CA SER A 296 -0.79 2.45 28.36
C SER A 296 -1.69 1.24 28.63
N PRO A 297 -2.97 1.25 28.19
CA PRO A 297 -3.82 0.07 28.24
C PRO A 297 -3.24 -1.06 27.39
N VAL A 298 -3.21 -2.26 27.94
CA VAL A 298 -2.86 -3.49 27.23
C VAL A 298 -4.02 -4.46 27.35
N LEU A 299 -4.63 -4.76 26.20
CA LEU A 299 -5.71 -5.73 26.06
C LEU A 299 -5.04 -7.09 25.77
N SER A 300 -5.38 -8.08 26.58
CA SER A 300 -4.85 -9.45 26.45
C SER A 300 -5.99 -10.44 26.48
N PHE A 301 -5.83 -11.58 25.81
CA PHE A 301 -6.88 -12.57 25.65
C PHE A 301 -6.49 -13.91 26.29
N ALA A 302 -7.39 -14.46 27.11
CA ALA A 302 -7.13 -15.68 27.85
C ALA A 302 -6.77 -16.87 26.93
N GLY A 303 -5.66 -17.54 27.22
CA GLY A 303 -5.21 -18.71 26.45
C GLY A 303 -4.56 -18.39 25.11
N SER A 304 -4.12 -17.14 24.90
CA SER A 304 -3.35 -16.70 23.73
C SER A 304 -2.17 -15.79 24.10
N GLU A 305 -1.25 -15.62 23.16
CA GLU A 305 -0.21 -14.59 23.19
C GLU A 305 -0.67 -13.27 22.53
N ASP A 306 -1.85 -13.31 21.90
CA ASP A 306 -2.46 -12.15 21.25
C ASP A 306 -2.69 -10.98 22.22
N SER A 307 -2.32 -9.78 21.80
CA SER A 307 -2.51 -8.58 22.60
C SER A 307 -2.64 -7.32 21.76
N ILE A 308 -3.26 -6.29 22.33
CA ILE A 308 -3.33 -4.95 21.74
C ILE A 308 -2.84 -3.94 22.77
N THR A 309 -1.73 -3.28 22.47
CA THR A 309 -1.21 -2.16 23.26
C THR A 309 -1.70 -0.85 22.69
N LEU A 310 -2.38 -0.07 23.52
CA LEU A 310 -2.87 1.25 23.14
C LEU A 310 -1.89 2.33 23.58
N SER A 311 -1.32 3.05 22.62
CA SER A 311 -0.38 4.14 22.87
C SER A 311 -0.99 5.50 22.49
N GLY A 312 -0.69 6.54 23.28
CA GLY A 312 -1.16 7.89 22.99
C GLY A 312 -2.68 8.13 23.13
N ILE A 313 -3.44 7.18 23.67
CA ILE A 313 -4.84 7.40 24.05
C ILE A 313 -4.87 8.19 25.36
N TYR A 314 -4.88 9.51 25.24
CA TYR A 314 -5.03 10.42 26.38
C TYR A 314 -6.50 10.51 26.80
N SER A 315 -6.71 10.59 28.11
CA SER A 315 -8.01 10.70 28.78
C SER A 315 -9.02 11.55 28.02
N GLY A 316 -10.21 11.00 27.73
CA GLY A 316 -11.34 11.74 27.17
C GLY A 316 -11.62 11.50 25.68
N LYS A 317 -10.93 10.57 25.02
CA LYS A 317 -11.23 10.15 23.65
C LYS A 317 -11.96 8.79 23.65
N PRO A 318 -13.10 8.65 22.95
CA PRO A 318 -13.83 7.39 22.91
C PRO A 318 -13.01 6.26 22.29
N ALA A 319 -12.85 5.17 23.03
CA ALA A 319 -12.30 3.90 22.54
C ALA A 319 -13.20 2.77 23.04
N THR A 320 -13.74 1.98 22.13
CA THR A 320 -14.66 0.87 22.43
C THR A 320 -14.12 -0.41 21.83
N VAL A 321 -14.18 -1.50 22.61
CA VAL A 321 -13.95 -2.86 22.13
C VAL A 321 -15.31 -3.51 21.94
N THR A 322 -15.60 -4.00 20.74
CA THR A 322 -16.86 -4.68 20.39
C THR A 322 -16.55 -6.11 19.96
N PHE A 323 -17.32 -7.08 20.45
CA PHE A 323 -17.17 -8.50 20.13
C PHE A 323 -18.22 -8.96 19.12
N SER A 324 -18.01 -10.13 18.52
CA SER A 324 -18.90 -10.68 17.48
C SER A 324 -20.32 -10.99 17.94
N ASP A 325 -20.55 -11.16 19.25
CA ASP A 325 -21.89 -11.33 19.85
C ASP A 325 -22.63 -10.00 20.10
N GLY A 326 -21.98 -8.87 19.77
CA GLY A 326 -22.50 -7.51 19.96
C GLY A 326 -22.26 -6.94 21.36
N THR A 327 -21.61 -7.66 22.26
CA THR A 327 -21.16 -7.08 23.54
C THR A 327 -20.05 -6.05 23.30
N SER A 328 -20.01 -5.00 24.12
CA SER A 328 -18.99 -3.95 24.02
C SER A 328 -18.45 -3.55 25.38
N ARG A 329 -17.15 -3.18 25.43
CA ARG A 329 -16.49 -2.59 26.59
C ARG A 329 -15.92 -1.22 26.24
N ASP A 330 -16.31 -0.21 27.00
CA ASP A 330 -15.72 1.13 26.94
C ASP A 330 -14.38 1.13 27.70
N ILE A 331 -13.31 1.52 27.02
CA ILE A 331 -11.95 1.60 27.56
C ILE A 331 -11.44 3.05 27.64
N SER A 332 -12.30 4.03 27.36
CA SER A 332 -11.99 5.48 27.31
C SER A 332 -11.67 6.11 28.66
N SER A 333 -12.08 5.46 29.76
CA SER A 333 -12.11 6.04 31.12
C SER A 333 -11.35 5.23 32.16
N GLN A 334 -10.71 4.15 31.74
CA GLN A 334 -9.91 3.32 32.63
C GLN A 334 -8.58 4.06 32.86
N THR A 335 -8.61 4.97 33.82
CA THR A 335 -7.39 5.49 34.45
C THR A 335 -6.65 4.30 35.04
N PRO A 336 -5.30 4.26 35.02
CA PRO A 336 -4.58 3.34 35.88
C PRO A 336 -5.20 3.48 37.26
N LEU A 337 -5.59 2.38 37.91
CA LEU A 337 -5.98 2.41 39.32
C LEU A 337 -4.82 3.12 40.04
N ARG A 338 -4.99 4.41 40.30
CA ARG A 338 -4.07 5.11 41.14
C ARG A 338 -4.20 4.40 42.47
N LEU A 339 -3.10 3.96 43.04
CA LEU A 339 -3.05 3.31 44.35
C LEU A 339 -3.46 4.30 45.48
N ASP A 340 -4.32 5.27 45.21
CA ASP A 340 -4.90 6.25 46.12
C ASP A 340 -6.01 5.56 46.93
N GLY A 341 -5.67 4.51 47.66
CA GLY A 341 -6.68 3.70 48.34
C GLY A 341 -6.19 2.73 49.39
N ILE A 342 -4.88 2.47 49.52
CA ILE A 342 -4.40 1.81 50.73
C ILE A 342 -4.41 2.87 51.84
N LYS A 343 -5.55 2.96 52.55
CA LYS A 343 -5.55 3.54 53.89
C LYS A 343 -4.43 2.82 54.64
N GLN A 344 -3.37 3.54 54.98
CA GLN A 344 -2.51 3.11 56.07
C GLN A 344 -3.45 2.90 57.26
N TYR A 345 -3.68 1.64 57.61
CA TYR A 345 -4.13 1.34 58.96
C TYR A 345 -2.99 1.79 59.86
N GLU A 346 -3.09 3.00 60.41
CA GLU A 346 -2.34 3.35 61.60
C GLU A 346 -2.67 2.27 62.64
N VAL A 347 -1.67 1.45 62.94
CA VAL A 347 -1.74 0.51 64.05
C VAL A 347 -1.78 1.37 65.31
N ALA A 348 -2.98 1.63 65.80
CA ALA A 348 -3.18 2.24 67.11
C ALA A 348 -2.58 1.32 68.17
N GLY A 349 -1.56 1.83 68.89
CA GLY A 349 -1.19 1.33 70.20
C GLY A 349 -0.01 0.36 70.24
N ALA A 350 1.20 0.89 70.15
CA ALA A 350 2.31 0.38 70.96
C ALA A 350 2.83 1.53 71.82
N ALA A 351 2.31 1.61 73.04
CA ALA A 351 2.77 2.54 74.06
C ALA A 351 4.28 2.37 74.26
N ALA A 352 5.03 3.44 74.01
CA ALA A 352 6.42 3.56 74.39
C ALA A 352 6.52 3.45 75.92
N ARG A 353 6.96 2.28 76.42
CA ARG A 353 7.44 2.16 77.79
C ARG A 353 8.76 2.94 77.85
N GLN A 354 8.72 4.13 78.45
CA GLN A 354 9.92 4.83 78.89
C GLN A 354 10.68 3.94 79.89
N ALA A 355 11.97 3.73 79.63
CA ALA A 355 12.89 3.10 80.56
C ALA A 355 13.05 3.96 81.83
N PRO A 356 13.23 3.35 83.02
CA PRO A 356 13.29 4.08 84.28
C PRO A 356 14.58 4.91 84.42
N ALA A 357 14.42 6.04 85.11
CA ALA A 357 15.47 7.00 85.42
C ALA A 357 16.65 6.37 86.16
N ALA A 358 17.87 6.61 85.67
CA ALA A 358 19.08 6.43 86.46
C ALA A 358 19.24 7.65 87.39
N ALA A 359 19.04 7.41 88.68
CA ALA A 359 19.51 8.28 89.75
C ALA A 359 20.76 7.68 90.38
N GLU A 360 21.57 8.58 90.97
CA GLU A 360 22.72 8.37 91.86
C GLU A 360 24.08 8.08 91.18
N THR A 361 25.21 8.65 91.62
CA THR A 361 25.53 9.24 92.94
C THR A 361 26.69 10.25 92.85
N VAL A 362 26.68 11.21 93.76
CA VAL A 362 27.84 12.04 94.14
C VAL A 362 28.76 11.22 95.04
N ALA A 363 30.06 11.29 94.79
CA ALA A 363 31.13 11.27 95.79
C ALA A 363 32.33 12.05 95.24
#